data_AF-A0A4R7S143-F1
#
_entry.id   AF-A0A4R7S143-F1
#
_cell.length_a   1.000
_cell.length_b   1.000
_cell.length_c   1.000
_cell.angle_alpha   90.00
_cell.angle_beta   90.00
_cell.angle_gamma   90.00
#
_symmetry.space_group_name_H-M   'P 1'
#
loop_
_entity.id
_entity.type
_entity.pdbx_description
1 polymer ?
#
loop_
_entity_poly.entity_id
_entity_poly.type
_entity_poly.pdbx_seq_one_letter_code
_entity_poly.pdbx_strand_id
1 'polypeptide(L)'
;MRDIPALDENAPIPSFQLLDPSKRGDGFFSVSNQVLLFDKAIYLSDLGVPLGLSGNVHPTILNDTKEEIFFLNVTATYNCLNLAETVFKSPNGEEKGVDHGMGIKKLIFFPKLIGDSYIFRIPQRKSAIFIATDESGTQEDFYTLYKVSGMRGLSFAEVWSSE
;
A
#
# COMPACT_ATOMS: atom_id res chain seq x y z
N MET A 1 -14.65 -16.06 24.47
CA MET A 1 -13.39 -15.89 23.71
C MET A 1 -12.91 -17.28 23.34
N ARG A 2 -12.62 -17.54 22.06
CA ARG A 2 -11.89 -18.77 21.69
C ARG A 2 -10.41 -18.44 21.84
N ASP A 3 -9.69 -19.20 22.65
CA ASP A 3 -8.25 -19.13 22.70
C ASP A 3 -7.72 -19.51 21.31
N ILE A 4 -7.14 -18.51 20.63
CA ILE A 4 -6.38 -18.77 19.41
C ILE A 4 -5.05 -19.33 19.89
N PRO A 5 -4.70 -20.58 19.56
CA PRO A 5 -3.42 -21.15 19.97
C PRO A 5 -2.29 -20.26 19.45
N ALA A 6 -1.29 -20.02 20.31
CA ALA A 6 -0.07 -19.35 19.89
C ALA A 6 0.52 -20.10 18.69
N LEU A 7 0.92 -19.36 17.65
CA LEU A 7 1.61 -19.92 16.51
C LEU A 7 2.92 -20.55 16.98
N ASP A 8 3.21 -21.77 16.54
CA ASP A 8 4.48 -22.45 16.79
C ASP A 8 5.63 -21.60 16.24
N GLU A 9 6.63 -21.30 17.07
CA GLU A 9 7.82 -20.54 16.69
C GLU A 9 8.64 -21.27 15.61
N ASN A 10 8.43 -22.59 15.47
CA ASN A 10 9.03 -23.43 14.43
C ASN A 10 8.11 -23.65 13.22
N ALA A 11 6.96 -22.96 13.16
CA ALA A 11 6.07 -23.07 12.02
C ALA A 11 6.83 -22.70 10.74
N PRO A 12 6.74 -23.53 9.68
CA PRO A 12 7.41 -23.22 8.43
C PRO A 12 6.91 -21.89 7.89
N ILE A 13 7.85 -21.03 7.50
CA ILE A 13 7.54 -19.75 6.87
C ILE A 13 6.66 -20.04 5.64
N PRO A 14 5.47 -19.42 5.54
CA PRO A 14 4.60 -19.59 4.38
C PRO A 14 5.39 -19.25 3.11
N SER A 15 5.24 -20.04 2.07
CA SER A 15 5.93 -19.79 0.81
C SER A 15 5.02 -19.15 -0.23
N PHE A 16 5.61 -18.31 -1.08
CA PHE A 16 4.92 -17.49 -2.05
C PHE A 16 5.31 -17.88 -3.48
N GLN A 17 4.35 -17.89 -4.40
CA GLN A 17 4.57 -18.16 -5.82
C GLN A 17 4.23 -16.92 -6.64
N LEU A 18 5.18 -16.42 -7.42
CA LEU A 18 4.89 -15.40 -8.43
C LEU A 18 4.15 -16.05 -9.60
N LEU A 19 3.11 -15.37 -10.11
CA LEU A 19 2.39 -15.81 -11.30
C LEU A 19 3.29 -15.82 -12.55
N ASP A 20 4.25 -14.90 -12.61
CA ASP A 20 5.22 -14.77 -13.69
C ASP A 20 6.60 -14.39 -13.12
N PRO A 21 7.51 -15.36 -12.93
CA PRO A 21 8.85 -15.12 -12.40
C PRO A 21 9.71 -14.19 -13.27
N SER A 22 9.39 -14.05 -14.57
CA SER A 22 10.12 -13.15 -15.48
C SER A 22 9.84 -11.67 -15.20
N LYS A 23 8.77 -11.37 -14.46
CA LYS A 23 8.44 -10.02 -13.98
C LYS A 23 9.06 -9.70 -12.62
N ARG A 24 10.02 -10.51 -12.16
CA ARG A 24 10.84 -10.19 -10.99
C ARG A 24 11.66 -8.92 -11.28
N GLY A 25 11.21 -7.80 -10.72
CA GLY A 25 12.00 -6.56 -10.64
C GLY A 25 12.80 -6.54 -9.34
N ASP A 26 13.89 -5.76 -9.31
CA ASP A 26 14.61 -5.50 -8.07
C ASP A 26 13.80 -4.55 -7.17
N GLY A 27 13.82 -4.77 -5.86
CA GLY A 27 13.13 -3.94 -4.88
C GLY A 27 11.72 -4.43 -4.57
N PHE A 28 10.73 -3.97 -5.36
CA PHE A 28 9.31 -4.26 -5.13
C PHE A 28 8.70 -5.21 -6.18
N PHE A 29 7.79 -6.07 -5.72
CA PHE A 29 7.08 -7.04 -6.54
C PHE A 29 5.57 -6.75 -6.54
N SER A 30 4.98 -6.66 -7.73
CA SER A 30 3.53 -6.51 -7.87
C SER A 30 2.85 -7.88 -7.89
N VAL A 31 2.00 -8.12 -6.90
CA VAL A 31 1.14 -9.32 -6.83
C VAL A 31 -0.33 -8.94 -6.87
N SER A 32 -0.69 -7.88 -6.16
CA SER A 32 -2.00 -7.26 -6.24
C SER A 32 -1.90 -5.81 -5.79
N ASN A 33 -2.89 -4.99 -6.14
CA ASN A 33 -2.95 -3.59 -5.70
C ASN A 33 -3.19 -3.42 -4.19
N GLN A 34 -3.37 -4.52 -3.45
CA GLN A 34 -3.63 -4.53 -2.01
C GLN A 34 -2.39 -4.91 -1.21
N VAL A 35 -1.35 -5.44 -1.85
CA VAL A 35 -0.23 -6.07 -1.17
C VAL A 35 1.06 -5.51 -1.74
N LEU A 36 1.95 -5.10 -0.85
CA LEU A 36 3.33 -4.79 -1.21
C LEU A 36 4.19 -5.98 -0.82
N LEU A 37 4.93 -6.50 -1.80
CA LEU A 37 6.01 -7.44 -1.58
C LEU A 37 7.32 -6.75 -1.96
N PHE A 38 8.36 -6.99 -1.18
CA PHE A 38 9.66 -6.40 -1.43
C PHE A 38 10.79 -7.29 -0.93
N ASP A 39 11.98 -7.07 -1.46
CA ASP A 39 13.16 -7.82 -1.07
C ASP A 39 13.75 -7.34 0.27
N LYS A 40 14.77 -8.07 0.73
CA LYS A 40 15.50 -7.75 1.95
C LYS A 40 16.24 -6.41 1.89
N ALA A 41 16.66 -5.97 0.70
CA ALA A 41 17.37 -4.70 0.55
C ALA A 41 16.44 -3.51 0.82
N ILE A 42 15.18 -3.56 0.37
CA ILE A 42 14.16 -2.58 0.75
C ILE A 42 13.98 -2.56 2.28
N TYR A 43 13.80 -3.74 2.88
CA TYR A 43 13.53 -3.86 4.32
C TYR A 43 14.65 -3.27 5.19
N LEU A 44 15.91 -3.45 4.79
CA LEU A 44 17.07 -2.95 5.52
C LEU A 44 17.46 -1.50 5.17
N SER A 45 16.78 -0.88 4.21
CA SER A 45 17.01 0.51 3.80
C SER A 45 16.15 1.50 4.61
N ASP A 46 16.32 2.79 4.34
CA ASP A 46 15.49 3.86 4.93
C ASP A 46 14.00 3.71 4.58
N LEU A 47 13.65 3.00 3.51
CA LEU A 47 12.26 2.65 3.18
C LEU A 47 11.65 1.64 4.16
N GLY A 48 12.47 0.85 4.85
CA GLY A 48 11.99 -0.14 5.82
C GLY A 48 11.20 0.48 6.97
N VAL A 49 11.58 1.68 7.40
CA VAL A 49 10.93 2.41 8.50
C VAL A 49 9.48 2.79 8.16
N PRO A 50 9.18 3.56 7.09
CA PRO A 50 7.80 3.88 6.75
C PRO A 50 6.96 2.64 6.40
N LEU A 51 7.56 1.59 5.81
CA LEU A 51 6.88 0.32 5.57
C LEU A 51 6.45 -0.33 6.90
N GLY A 52 7.36 -0.40 7.89
CA GLY A 52 7.08 -0.94 9.21
C GLY A 52 6.06 -0.13 10.03
N LEU A 53 6.00 1.18 9.84
CA LEU A 53 5.00 2.05 10.50
C LEU A 53 3.61 1.95 9.87
N SER A 54 3.50 1.49 8.62
CA SER A 54 2.24 1.40 7.89
C SER A 54 1.43 0.13 8.14
N GLY A 55 2.04 -0.88 8.76
CA GLY A 55 1.36 -2.10 9.16
C GLY A 55 2.30 -3.25 9.50
N ASN A 56 1.86 -4.46 9.18
CA ASN A 56 2.58 -5.66 9.59
C ASN A 56 3.44 -6.18 8.43
N VAL A 57 4.75 -6.24 8.66
CA VAL A 57 5.72 -6.83 7.74
C VAL A 57 5.98 -8.28 8.15
N HIS A 58 5.78 -9.21 7.22
CA HIS A 58 5.97 -10.64 7.43
C HIS A 58 7.04 -11.18 6.48
N PRO A 59 8.07 -11.88 6.98
CA PRO A 59 8.99 -12.60 6.12
C PRO A 59 8.29 -13.79 5.45
N THR A 60 8.61 -14.03 4.19
CA THR A 60 8.14 -15.16 3.39
C THR A 60 9.25 -15.60 2.42
N ILE A 61 9.07 -16.74 1.76
CA ILE A 61 10.08 -17.32 0.87
C ILE A 61 9.47 -17.51 -0.52
N LEU A 62 10.16 -17.04 -1.57
CA LEU A 62 9.80 -17.34 -2.94
C LEU A 62 10.04 -18.82 -3.24
N ASN A 63 9.02 -19.51 -3.72
CA ASN A 63 9.07 -20.95 -3.96
C ASN A 63 10.13 -21.37 -4.97
N ASP A 64 10.28 -20.61 -6.06
CA ASP A 64 11.17 -20.95 -7.17
C ASP A 64 12.64 -20.67 -6.85
N THR A 65 12.92 -19.52 -6.22
CA THR A 65 14.30 -19.06 -5.96
C THR A 65 14.78 -19.36 -4.55
N LYS A 66 13.88 -19.73 -3.63
CA LYS A 66 14.13 -19.84 -2.18
C LYS A 66 14.60 -18.56 -1.52
N GLU A 67 14.40 -17.43 -2.17
CA GLU A 67 14.78 -16.11 -1.66
C GLU A 67 13.83 -15.65 -0.56
N GLU A 68 14.39 -15.05 0.48
CA GLU A 68 13.61 -14.36 1.53
C GLU A 68 13.09 -13.03 0.98
N ILE A 69 11.78 -12.87 1.03
CA ILE A 69 11.06 -11.65 0.66
C ILE A 69 10.13 -11.25 1.80
N PHE A 70 9.64 -10.02 1.75
CA PHE A 70 8.83 -9.43 2.80
C PHE A 70 7.48 -9.03 2.24
N PHE A 71 6.43 -9.40 2.95
CA PHE A 71 5.05 -9.06 2.66
C PHE A 71 4.58 -7.99 3.64
N LEU A 72 4.08 -6.87 3.15
CA LEU A 72 3.45 -5.85 3.97
C LEU A 72 1.92 -5.92 3.84
N ASN A 73 1.28 -6.21 4.97
CA ASN A 73 -0.14 -5.94 5.15
C ASN A 73 -0.31 -4.55 5.75
N VAL A 74 -0.69 -3.58 4.90
CA VAL A 74 -1.01 -2.21 5.35
C VAL A 74 -2.23 -2.25 6.26
N THR A 75 -2.04 -1.91 7.54
CA THR A 75 -3.10 -1.87 8.56
C THR A 75 -3.54 -0.44 8.85
N ALA A 76 -2.69 0.56 8.59
CA ALA A 76 -3.05 1.97 8.64
C ALA A 76 -4.24 2.21 7.69
N THR A 77 -5.39 2.55 8.27
CA THR A 77 -6.64 2.75 7.53
C THR A 77 -7.30 4.03 8.01
N TYR A 78 -7.47 5.00 7.12
CA TYR A 78 -8.02 6.31 7.46
C TYR A 78 -9.32 6.57 6.71
N ASN A 79 -10.37 7.00 7.44
CA ASN A 79 -11.62 7.45 6.84
C ASN A 79 -11.52 8.93 6.45
N CYS A 80 -10.61 9.23 5.52
CA CYS A 80 -10.26 10.59 5.13
C CYS A 80 -10.94 11.04 3.83
N LEU A 81 -11.82 10.23 3.24
CA LEU A 81 -12.51 10.57 2.00
C LEU A 81 -13.66 11.54 2.26
N ASN A 82 -13.69 12.68 1.56
CA ASN A 82 -14.84 13.57 1.54
C ASN A 82 -15.89 13.01 0.59
N LEU A 83 -16.79 12.19 1.12
CA LEU A 83 -17.82 11.51 0.34
C LEU A 83 -18.68 12.51 -0.43
N ALA A 84 -19.09 13.62 0.19
CA ALA A 84 -19.95 14.64 -0.42
C ALA A 84 -19.29 15.32 -1.64
N GLU A 85 -17.97 15.41 -1.66
CA GLU A 85 -17.22 16.04 -2.76
C GLU A 85 -16.64 15.06 -3.77
N THR A 86 -16.56 13.78 -3.41
CA THR A 86 -16.06 12.70 -4.27
C THR A 86 -17.01 12.47 -5.45
N VAL A 87 -16.44 12.25 -6.64
CA VAL A 87 -17.19 11.94 -7.85
C VAL A 87 -17.18 10.44 -8.09
N PHE A 88 -18.35 9.83 -8.09
CA PHE A 88 -18.60 8.42 -8.33
C PHE A 88 -19.13 8.19 -9.74
N LYS A 89 -18.92 6.98 -10.27
CA LYS A 89 -19.58 6.54 -11.49
C LYS A 89 -21.05 6.24 -11.17
N SER A 90 -21.93 6.61 -12.08
CA SER A 90 -23.38 6.34 -12.00
C SER A 90 -23.88 5.74 -13.32
N PRO A 91 -25.10 5.16 -13.35
CA PRO A 91 -25.68 4.63 -14.58
C PRO A 91 -25.82 5.69 -15.69
N ASN A 92 -25.92 6.97 -15.30
CA ASN A 92 -26.12 8.10 -16.21
C ASN A 92 -24.84 8.93 -16.43
N GLY A 93 -23.68 8.45 -15.97
CA GLY A 93 -22.39 9.12 -16.11
C GLY A 93 -21.64 9.23 -14.78
N GLU A 94 -21.52 10.45 -14.27
CA GLU A 94 -20.74 10.76 -13.07
C GLU A 94 -21.61 11.57 -12.10
N GLU A 95 -21.56 11.24 -10.82
CA GLU A 95 -22.36 11.90 -9.79
C GLU A 95 -21.50 12.19 -8.56
N LYS A 96 -21.64 13.41 -8.04
CA LYS A 96 -20.93 13.88 -6.87
C LYS A 96 -21.70 13.49 -5.61
N GLY A 97 -21.03 12.91 -4.61
CA GLY A 97 -21.65 12.61 -3.32
C GLY A 97 -22.44 11.30 -3.22
N VAL A 98 -22.69 10.61 -4.34
CA VAL A 98 -23.60 9.45 -4.37
C VAL A 98 -22.86 8.21 -4.89
N ASP A 99 -22.61 7.25 -4.00
CA ASP A 99 -21.97 5.99 -4.35
C ASP A 99 -22.99 4.95 -4.83
N HIS A 100 -23.00 4.69 -6.14
CA HIS A 100 -23.83 3.65 -6.78
C HIS A 100 -23.14 2.26 -6.81
N GLY A 101 -21.96 2.11 -6.19
CA GLY A 101 -21.17 0.88 -6.22
C GLY A 101 -20.49 0.60 -7.57
N MET A 102 -20.53 1.55 -8.52
CA MET A 102 -19.91 1.42 -9.85
C MET A 102 -18.45 1.90 -9.89
N GLY A 103 -17.94 2.37 -8.73
CA GLY A 103 -16.56 2.81 -8.54
C GLY A 103 -16.40 4.33 -8.52
N ILE A 104 -15.21 4.76 -8.10
CA ILE A 104 -14.86 6.18 -7.93
C ILE A 104 -14.16 6.70 -9.19
N LYS A 105 -14.56 7.89 -9.64
CA LYS A 105 -13.93 8.62 -10.75
C LYS A 105 -12.91 9.65 -10.27
N LYS A 106 -13.27 10.49 -9.28
CA LYS A 106 -12.38 11.51 -8.70
C LYS A 106 -12.49 11.45 -7.17
N LEU A 107 -11.36 11.27 -6.52
CA LEU A 107 -11.25 11.24 -5.06
C LEU A 107 -11.08 12.66 -4.54
N ILE A 108 -11.75 13.00 -3.44
CA ILE A 108 -11.52 14.23 -2.68
C ILE A 108 -11.27 13.84 -1.24
N PHE A 109 -10.19 14.34 -0.65
CA PHE A 109 -9.80 14.00 0.72
C PHE A 109 -10.02 15.17 1.69
N PHE A 110 -10.16 14.84 2.97
CA PHE A 110 -9.93 15.73 4.09
C PHE A 110 -8.51 15.47 4.62
N PRO A 111 -7.50 16.28 4.25
CA PRO A 111 -6.10 15.99 4.59
C PRO A 111 -5.85 15.87 6.08
N LYS A 112 -6.57 16.68 6.87
CA LYS A 112 -6.50 16.67 8.35
C LYS A 112 -6.95 15.34 8.98
N LEU A 113 -7.59 14.45 8.22
CA LEU A 113 -8.02 13.13 8.65
C LEU A 113 -7.07 12.01 8.20
N ILE A 114 -6.04 12.33 7.41
CA ILE A 114 -4.92 11.43 7.16
C ILE A 114 -4.08 11.45 8.44
N GLY A 115 -3.81 10.27 9.00
CA GLY A 115 -3.09 10.15 10.26
C GLY A 115 -1.59 10.36 10.10
N ASP A 116 -0.85 9.60 10.89
CA ASP A 116 0.60 9.63 11.03
C ASP A 116 1.36 8.75 10.01
N SER A 117 0.68 7.85 9.31
CA SER A 117 1.31 6.97 8.33
C SER A 117 1.23 7.53 6.91
N TYR A 118 2.38 7.57 6.23
CA TYR A 118 2.45 7.94 4.82
C TYR A 118 1.84 6.89 3.90
N ILE A 119 1.79 5.61 4.31
CA ILE A 119 1.22 4.52 3.52
C ILE A 119 -0.03 4.02 4.23
N PHE A 120 -1.18 4.08 3.57
CA PHE A 120 -2.44 3.72 4.20
C PHE A 120 -3.47 3.18 3.22
N ARG A 121 -4.58 2.67 3.75
CA ARG A 121 -5.77 2.30 2.98
C ARG A 121 -6.93 3.21 3.33
N ILE A 122 -7.92 3.31 2.44
CA ILE A 122 -9.21 3.91 2.75
C ILE A 122 -10.31 2.84 2.70
N PRO A 123 -11.28 2.84 3.63
CA PRO A 123 -12.32 1.82 3.70
C PRO A 123 -13.11 1.63 2.40
N GLN A 124 -13.34 2.72 1.66
CA GLN A 124 -14.12 2.76 0.42
C GLN A 124 -13.34 2.26 -0.81
N ARG A 125 -12.02 2.09 -0.70
CA ARG A 125 -11.13 1.56 -1.76
C ARG A 125 -10.15 0.55 -1.18
N LYS A 126 -10.70 -0.58 -0.73
CA LYS A 126 -9.91 -1.70 -0.20
C LYS A 126 -8.87 -2.23 -1.18
N SER A 127 -9.13 -2.10 -2.48
CA SER A 127 -8.26 -2.59 -3.56
C SER A 127 -7.05 -1.70 -3.87
N ALA A 128 -6.75 -0.69 -3.06
CA ALA A 128 -5.69 0.28 -3.33
C ALA A 128 -4.91 0.63 -2.06
N ILE A 129 -3.64 0.93 -2.25
CA ILE A 129 -2.76 1.52 -1.23
C ILE A 129 -2.54 2.99 -1.62
N PHE A 130 -2.70 3.87 -0.65
CA PHE A 130 -2.56 5.31 -0.79
C PHE A 130 -1.26 5.75 -0.14
N ILE A 131 -0.64 6.75 -0.75
CA ILE A 131 0.60 7.33 -0.25
C ILE A 131 0.38 8.83 -0.13
N ALA A 132 0.59 9.36 1.08
CA ALA A 132 0.63 10.80 1.32
C ALA A 132 2.08 11.26 1.24
N THR A 133 2.29 12.37 0.54
CA THR A 133 3.59 13.02 0.37
C THR A 133 3.39 14.52 0.42
N ASP A 134 4.37 15.25 0.94
CA ASP A 134 4.42 16.70 0.86
C ASP A 134 5.46 17.10 -0.20
N GLU A 135 5.01 17.78 -1.25
CA GLU A 135 5.88 18.25 -2.34
C GLU A 135 6.96 19.23 -1.88
N SER A 136 6.84 19.80 -0.67
CA SER A 136 7.89 20.63 -0.10
C SER A 136 9.23 19.89 0.06
N GLY A 137 9.22 18.55 0.08
CA GLY A 137 10.42 17.72 0.23
C GLY A 137 11.14 17.90 1.57
N THR A 138 10.50 18.60 2.52
CA THR A 138 11.06 18.88 3.84
C THR A 138 10.91 17.72 4.81
N GLN A 139 10.05 16.76 4.48
CA GLN A 139 9.79 15.55 5.27
C GLN A 139 10.26 14.32 4.48
N GLU A 140 11.00 13.43 5.14
CA GLU A 140 11.40 12.14 4.57
C GLU A 140 10.19 11.19 4.54
N ASP A 141 9.25 11.46 3.61
CA ASP A 141 8.13 10.56 3.35
C ASP A 141 8.54 9.38 2.46
N PHE A 142 7.69 8.35 2.42
CA PHE A 142 7.96 7.14 1.65
C PHE A 142 8.22 7.39 0.17
N TYR A 143 7.47 8.32 -0.45
CA TYR A 143 7.59 8.58 -1.89
C TYR A 143 8.92 9.25 -2.21
N THR A 144 9.32 10.24 -1.41
CA THR A 144 10.60 10.95 -1.53
C THR A 144 11.76 9.98 -1.35
N LEU A 145 11.75 9.17 -0.28
CA LEU A 145 12.76 8.13 -0.04
C LEU A 145 12.84 7.14 -1.22
N TYR A 146 11.69 6.74 -1.76
CA TYR A 146 11.64 5.81 -2.88
C TYR A 146 12.32 6.40 -4.12
N LYS A 147 12.05 7.67 -4.43
CA LYS A 147 12.63 8.37 -5.57
C LYS A 147 14.14 8.55 -5.42
N VAL A 148 14.63 8.90 -4.23
CA VAL A 148 16.06 9.12 -3.96
C VAL A 148 16.85 7.81 -3.97
N SER A 149 16.25 6.71 -3.48
CA SER A 149 16.92 5.39 -3.42
C SER A 149 17.25 4.79 -4.80
N GLY A 150 16.63 5.27 -5.88
CA GLY A 150 16.78 4.71 -7.22
C GLY A 150 16.13 3.33 -7.41
N MET A 151 15.35 2.88 -6.41
CA MET A 151 14.66 1.58 -6.45
C MET A 151 13.53 1.56 -7.47
N ARG A 152 13.14 0.36 -7.90
CA ARG A 152 12.16 0.12 -8.97
C ARG A 152 11.04 -0.81 -8.49
N GLY A 153 10.07 -1.09 -9.36
CA GLY A 153 8.98 -2.03 -9.08
C GLY A 153 7.65 -1.40 -8.65
N LEU A 154 7.60 -0.11 -8.32
CA LEU A 154 6.36 0.62 -8.03
C LEU A 154 6.08 1.67 -9.11
N SER A 155 4.79 1.84 -9.43
CA SER A 155 4.27 2.93 -10.24
C SER A 155 3.28 3.73 -9.41
N PHE A 156 3.40 5.06 -9.47
CA PHE A 156 2.55 5.97 -8.71
C PHE A 156 1.66 6.74 -9.67
N ALA A 157 0.41 6.92 -9.27
CA ALA A 157 -0.54 7.78 -9.96
C ALA A 157 -1.06 8.78 -8.94
N GLU A 158 -0.90 10.07 -9.24
CA GLU A 158 -1.55 11.11 -8.46
C GLU A 158 -3.07 10.97 -8.61
N VAL A 159 -3.76 10.94 -7.48
CA VAL A 159 -5.22 10.83 -7.44
C VAL A 159 -5.90 12.07 -6.86
N TRP A 160 -5.14 12.94 -6.20
CA TRP A 160 -5.60 14.15 -5.56
C TRP A 160 -4.41 15.00 -5.08
N SER A 161 -4.54 16.32 -5.16
CA SER A 161 -3.65 17.32 -4.55
C SER A 161 -4.49 18.42 -3.88
N SER A 162 -3.89 19.12 -2.90
CA SER A 162 -4.56 20.18 -2.14
C SER A 162 -4.45 21.58 -2.75
N GLU A 163 -3.90 21.69 -3.96
CA GLU A 163 -3.69 22.97 -4.66
C GLU A 163 -4.99 23.76 -4.89
#